data_AF-A0A439GL29-F1
#
_entry.id   AF-A0A439GL29-F1
#
_cell.length_a   1.000
_cell.length_b   1.000
_cell.length_c   1.000
_cell.angle_alpha   90.00
_cell.angle_beta   90.00
_cell.angle_gamma   90.00
#
_symmetry.space_group_name_H-M   'P 1'
#
loop_
_entity.id
_entity.type
_entity.pdbx_description
1 polymer ?
#
loop_
_entity_poly.entity_id
_entity_poly.type
_entity_poly.pdbx_seq_one_letter_code
_entity_poly.pdbx_strand_id
1 'polypeptide(L)'
;MSSKDDPSRPADKTVIRAPRPKQRSPATLQGSAAGSAAPAPPAARESTVFDPGVGRQMPSGWASGTVVVQGSPPAAAASTPALQQEILLGATDDVTFAAANPILAAAAPLLVLFGQLRLMPVERQAGPLAEHIAEAIEMFDREMAKAGIAEADARIAKFALCETADDLVGNLPWPKDDAWSGHSLVSRLFHTRPTGAGFYQALNQILGSPEGHHDLLELMHACLSLGFEGQYRGRAGERDALERIRRDVYDTIRYFNPRAEDDISPRWQGMAATLSKPRARLPLWAVAAAAATLVTAAFFGLRMLITDEGDATAGELLALNPSTPVTIERASVAAPAEPAQPAPPPPAVPTT
;
A
#
# COMPACT_ATOMS: atom_id res chain seq x y z
N MET A 1 -4.78 45.91 55.08
CA MET A 1 -5.58 44.74 54.64
C MET A 1 -5.27 44.59 53.15
N SER A 2 -4.32 43.72 52.80
CA SER A 2 -4.55 42.41 52.14
C SER A 2 -5.25 42.58 50.78
N SER A 3 -4.86 41.97 49.67
CA SER A 3 -3.89 40.94 49.29
C SER A 3 -4.04 40.90 47.74
N LYS A 4 -3.00 41.04 46.92
CA LYS A 4 -2.08 39.97 46.49
C LYS A 4 -2.68 39.01 45.43
N ASP A 5 -1.99 38.98 44.29
CA ASP A 5 -1.79 37.89 43.32
C ASP A 5 -2.95 37.42 42.42
N ASP A 6 -2.82 37.68 41.11
CA ASP A 6 -3.03 36.63 40.10
C ASP A 6 -1.71 36.45 39.30
N PRO A 7 -1.01 35.30 39.45
CA PRO A 7 0.28 35.04 38.87
C PRO A 7 0.14 34.19 37.61
N SER A 8 0.43 34.74 36.42
CA SER A 8 0.65 33.90 35.23
C SER A 8 1.37 34.65 34.10
N ARG A 9 2.68 34.80 34.26
CA ARG A 9 3.60 34.82 33.13
C ARG A 9 4.80 33.93 33.45
N PRO A 10 5.06 32.94 32.59
CA PRO A 10 6.41 32.70 32.08
C PRO A 10 6.38 32.90 30.55
N ALA A 11 7.27 33.64 29.90
CA ALA A 11 8.72 33.48 29.83
C ALA A 11 9.14 32.08 29.34
N ASP A 12 8.79 31.75 28.10
CA ASP A 12 9.71 31.15 27.11
C ASP A 12 8.98 30.90 25.78
N LYS A 13 9.33 31.67 24.75
CA LYS A 13 9.04 31.28 23.36
C LYS A 13 10.37 31.04 22.68
N THR A 14 10.80 29.79 22.75
CA THR A 14 11.88 29.23 21.94
C THR A 14 11.57 29.46 20.47
N VAL A 15 12.28 30.40 19.84
CA VAL A 15 12.24 30.61 18.39
C VAL A 15 13.02 29.48 17.74
N ILE A 16 12.33 28.43 17.31
CA ILE A 16 12.93 27.38 16.48
C ILE A 16 13.06 27.94 15.06
N ARG A 17 14.27 28.41 14.74
CA ARG A 17 14.69 28.81 13.40
C ARG A 17 14.80 27.56 12.52
N ALA A 18 13.88 27.38 11.57
CA ALA A 18 14.01 26.36 10.52
C ALA A 18 15.26 26.65 9.65
N PRO A 19 16.07 25.63 9.28
CA PRO A 19 17.20 25.83 8.39
C PRO A 19 16.70 26.03 6.95
N ARG A 20 17.18 27.10 6.32
CA ARG A 20 16.92 27.41 4.91
C ARG A 20 17.48 26.31 4.00
N PRO A 21 16.73 25.82 3.00
CA PRO A 21 17.30 24.96 1.98
C PRO A 21 18.33 25.75 1.15
N LYS A 22 19.52 25.16 1.01
CA LYS A 22 20.66 25.68 0.25
C LYS A 22 20.26 25.81 -1.22
N GLN A 23 19.92 27.02 -1.66
CA GLN A 23 19.88 27.37 -3.07
C GLN A 23 21.29 27.25 -3.64
N ARG A 24 21.47 26.34 -4.60
CA ARG A 24 22.69 26.22 -5.39
C ARG A 24 22.52 27.11 -6.62
N SER A 25 23.16 28.28 -6.60
CA SER A 25 23.23 29.15 -7.78
C SER A 25 24.07 28.49 -8.88
N PRO A 26 23.70 28.67 -10.17
CA PRO A 26 24.41 28.08 -11.29
C PRO A 26 25.71 28.85 -11.57
N ALA A 27 26.81 28.12 -11.69
CA ALA A 27 28.09 28.68 -12.11
C ALA A 27 28.20 28.65 -13.64
N THR A 28 28.45 29.86 -14.15
CA THR A 28 28.93 30.32 -15.45
C THR A 28 29.72 29.32 -16.29
N LEU A 29 29.32 29.20 -17.56
CA LEU A 29 30.11 28.61 -18.66
C LEU A 29 31.27 29.55 -19.03
N GLN A 30 32.50 29.06 -18.89
CA GLN A 30 33.67 29.56 -19.61
C GLN A 30 34.38 28.37 -20.24
N GLY A 31 34.61 28.44 -21.55
CA GLY A 31 35.32 27.43 -22.33
C GLY A 31 36.83 27.59 -22.21
N SER A 32 37.56 26.50 -22.44
CA SER A 32 38.41 26.34 -23.63
C SER A 32 39.17 25.01 -23.58
N ALA A 33 39.11 24.31 -24.70
CA ALA A 33 40.02 23.35 -25.34
C ALA A 33 41.12 22.56 -24.59
N ALA A 34 41.17 21.28 -25.02
CA ALA A 34 42.33 20.43 -25.32
C ALA A 34 42.96 19.56 -24.20
N GLY A 35 42.97 18.24 -24.43
CA GLY A 35 43.87 17.30 -23.74
C GLY A 35 43.36 15.86 -23.67
N SER A 36 43.95 15.00 -24.49
CA SER A 36 43.70 13.56 -24.69
C SER A 36 43.62 12.66 -23.44
N ALA A 37 42.80 11.61 -23.57
CA ALA A 37 43.02 10.19 -23.18
C ALA A 37 41.79 9.58 -22.47
N ALA A 38 41.20 8.57 -23.12
CA ALA A 38 40.01 7.86 -22.65
C ALA A 38 40.37 6.71 -21.68
N PRO A 39 39.62 6.55 -20.57
CA PRO A 39 39.43 5.26 -19.91
C PRO A 39 38.02 4.69 -20.13
N ALA A 40 37.93 3.37 -20.13
CA ALA A 40 36.76 2.53 -20.45
C ALA A 40 35.50 2.81 -19.58
N PRO A 41 34.29 2.54 -20.11
CA PRO A 41 33.04 2.81 -19.38
C PRO A 41 32.71 1.72 -18.34
N PRO A 42 32.19 2.08 -17.15
CA PRO A 42 31.46 1.15 -16.29
C PRO A 42 30.02 0.94 -16.80
N ALA A 43 29.54 -0.30 -16.59
CA ALA A 43 28.28 -0.85 -17.07
C ALA A 43 27.05 0.05 -16.83
N ALA A 44 26.37 0.39 -17.92
CA ALA A 44 25.09 1.08 -17.91
C ALA A 44 23.99 0.16 -17.35
N ARG A 45 23.17 0.73 -16.46
CA ARG A 45 21.90 0.18 -16.03
C ARG A 45 20.99 0.04 -17.24
N GLU A 46 20.44 -1.16 -17.41
CA GLU A 46 19.55 -1.50 -18.52
C GLU A 46 18.29 -0.62 -18.48
N SER A 47 18.18 0.27 -19.45
CA SER A 47 16.94 0.92 -19.84
C SER A 47 16.14 -0.07 -20.70
N THR A 48 14.97 -0.50 -20.25
CA THR A 48 14.05 -1.28 -21.08
C THR A 48 13.52 -0.39 -22.20
N VAL A 49 14.23 -0.36 -23.31
CA VAL A 49 13.76 0.17 -24.59
C VAL A 49 13.03 -0.98 -25.30
N PHE A 50 11.74 -0.79 -25.55
CA PHE A 50 10.98 -1.70 -26.38
C PHE A 50 11.43 -1.54 -27.84
N ASP A 51 12.11 -2.56 -28.35
CA ASP A 51 12.47 -2.69 -29.77
C ASP A 51 11.38 -3.51 -30.48
N PRO A 52 10.57 -2.94 -31.39
CA PRO A 52 9.45 -3.66 -32.03
C PRO A 52 9.90 -4.54 -33.21
N GLY A 53 11.17 -4.98 -33.23
CA GLY A 53 11.83 -5.39 -34.46
C GLY A 53 12.32 -6.83 -34.58
N VAL A 54 11.86 -7.85 -33.84
CA VAL A 54 12.29 -9.25 -34.11
C VAL A 54 11.22 -10.30 -33.76
N GLY A 55 10.82 -11.10 -34.77
CA GLY A 55 10.48 -12.52 -34.59
C GLY A 55 9.04 -12.90 -34.27
N ARG A 56 8.18 -12.97 -35.30
CA ARG A 56 6.94 -13.77 -35.27
C ARG A 56 7.28 -15.26 -35.17
N GLN A 57 7.13 -15.84 -33.99
CA GLN A 57 6.81 -17.28 -33.86
C GLN A 57 5.86 -17.46 -32.67
N MET A 58 4.55 -17.50 -32.97
CA MET A 58 3.54 -17.94 -32.02
C MET A 58 3.57 -19.47 -31.90
N PRO A 59 3.39 -20.04 -30.70
CA PRO A 59 3.18 -21.48 -30.51
C PRO A 59 1.90 -21.94 -31.21
N SER A 60 1.98 -23.07 -31.92
CA SER A 60 0.85 -23.70 -32.60
C SER A 60 -0.18 -24.21 -31.57
N GLY A 61 -1.36 -23.57 -31.53
CA GLY A 61 -2.46 -23.98 -30.65
C GLY A 61 -3.44 -22.87 -30.29
N TRP A 62 -3.07 -21.61 -30.50
CA TRP A 62 -3.97 -20.46 -30.35
C TRP A 62 -4.69 -20.18 -31.67
N ALA A 63 -5.72 -20.96 -31.96
CA ALA A 63 -6.70 -20.57 -32.97
C ALA A 63 -7.62 -19.53 -32.33
N SER A 64 -7.23 -18.26 -32.35
CA SER A 64 -8.22 -17.19 -32.28
C SER A 64 -9.10 -17.35 -33.51
N GLY A 65 -10.31 -17.87 -33.31
CA GLY A 65 -11.36 -17.87 -34.30
C GLY A 65 -11.75 -16.43 -34.61
N THR A 66 -10.97 -15.77 -35.47
CA THR A 66 -11.40 -14.56 -36.15
C THR A 66 -12.50 -15.00 -37.10
N VAL A 67 -13.75 -14.86 -36.68
CA VAL A 67 -14.88 -14.82 -37.61
C VAL A 67 -14.62 -13.59 -38.48
N VAL A 68 -14.04 -13.81 -39.65
CA VAL A 68 -14.02 -12.82 -40.72
C VAL A 68 -15.47 -12.74 -41.21
N VAL A 69 -16.26 -11.86 -40.59
CA VAL A 69 -17.46 -11.36 -41.24
C VAL A 69 -16.97 -10.58 -42.44
N GLN A 70 -17.04 -11.20 -43.62
CA GLN A 70 -16.97 -10.49 -44.90
C GLN A 70 -18.25 -9.64 -45.01
N GLY A 71 -18.27 -8.53 -44.28
CA GLY A 71 -19.17 -7.43 -44.59
C GLY A 71 -18.63 -6.77 -45.84
N SER A 72 -19.46 -6.71 -46.89
CA SER A 72 -19.29 -5.75 -47.97
C SER A 72 -18.85 -4.40 -47.38
N PRO A 73 -17.93 -3.64 -48.02
CA PRO A 73 -17.59 -2.32 -47.50
C PRO A 73 -18.90 -1.56 -47.34
N PRO A 74 -19.22 -1.03 -46.15
CA PRO A 74 -20.32 -0.09 -46.11
C PRO A 74 -19.91 0.98 -47.12
N ALA A 75 -20.72 1.14 -48.16
CA ALA A 75 -20.74 2.40 -48.88
C ALA A 75 -20.69 3.46 -47.78
N ALA A 76 -19.70 4.35 -47.83
CA ALA A 76 -19.64 5.50 -46.96
C ALA A 76 -20.91 6.31 -47.20
N ALA A 77 -22.01 5.88 -46.57
CA ALA A 77 -23.20 6.66 -46.41
C ALA A 77 -22.68 7.89 -45.68
N ALA A 78 -22.80 9.04 -46.34
CA ALA A 78 -22.59 10.31 -45.69
C ALA A 78 -23.55 10.34 -44.50
N SER A 79 -23.07 9.98 -43.32
CA SER A 79 -23.81 10.15 -42.09
C SER A 79 -24.12 11.64 -42.01
N THR A 80 -25.40 11.99 -42.09
CA THR A 80 -25.81 13.37 -41.95
C THR A 80 -25.41 13.86 -40.55
N PRO A 81 -25.00 15.13 -40.41
CA PRO A 81 -24.44 15.66 -39.16
C PRO A 81 -25.38 15.47 -37.96
N ALA A 82 -26.70 15.53 -38.20
CA ALA A 82 -27.73 15.27 -37.18
C ALA A 82 -27.64 13.84 -36.60
N LEU A 83 -27.33 12.85 -37.43
CA LEU A 83 -27.26 11.44 -37.02
C LEU A 83 -26.01 11.18 -36.14
N GLN A 84 -24.92 11.89 -36.40
CA GLN A 84 -23.70 11.81 -35.60
C GLN A 84 -23.89 12.43 -34.21
N GLN A 85 -24.61 13.54 -34.14
CA GLN A 85 -25.01 14.20 -32.89
C GLN A 85 -25.94 13.29 -32.07
N GLU A 86 -26.95 12.69 -32.70
CA GLU A 86 -27.90 11.81 -32.03
C GLU A 86 -27.25 10.57 -31.40
N ILE A 87 -26.28 9.95 -32.08
CA ILE A 87 -25.47 8.85 -31.52
C ILE A 87 -24.69 9.31 -30.28
N LEU A 88 -24.16 10.54 -30.32
CA LEU A 88 -23.43 11.14 -29.22
C LEU A 88 -24.32 11.34 -28.00
N LEU A 89 -25.53 11.86 -28.23
CA LEU A 89 -26.51 12.15 -27.19
C LEU A 89 -27.05 10.85 -26.56
N GLY A 90 -27.31 9.81 -27.36
CA GLY A 90 -27.81 8.53 -26.86
C GLY A 90 -26.75 7.65 -26.18
N ALA A 91 -25.47 8.01 -26.23
CA ALA A 91 -24.38 7.18 -25.71
C ALA A 91 -24.42 7.00 -24.18
N THR A 92 -25.11 7.89 -23.45
CA THR A 92 -25.18 7.88 -21.99
C THR A 92 -26.49 7.35 -21.41
N ASP A 93 -27.52 7.11 -22.25
CA ASP A 93 -28.88 6.80 -21.78
C ASP A 93 -28.98 5.44 -21.06
N ASP A 94 -28.17 4.45 -21.48
CA ASP A 94 -28.18 3.08 -20.94
C ASP A 94 -27.08 2.82 -19.89
N VAL A 95 -26.36 3.85 -19.45
CA VAL A 95 -25.20 3.67 -18.55
C VAL A 95 -25.57 3.99 -17.10
N THR A 96 -25.52 2.97 -16.23
CA THR A 96 -25.65 3.17 -14.78
C THR A 96 -24.33 3.63 -14.18
N PHE A 97 -24.30 4.85 -13.65
CA PHE A 97 -23.13 5.41 -12.99
C PHE A 97 -23.20 5.17 -11.48
N ALA A 98 -22.37 4.25 -10.97
CA ALA A 98 -22.22 4.02 -9.54
C ALA A 98 -21.17 4.98 -8.98
N ALA A 99 -21.61 6.11 -8.42
CA ALA A 99 -20.77 6.99 -7.61
C ALA A 99 -21.25 6.95 -6.15
N ALA A 100 -20.31 7.05 -5.20
CA ALA A 100 -20.63 7.12 -3.77
C ALA A 100 -21.42 8.40 -3.44
N ASN A 101 -21.12 9.48 -4.18
CA ASN A 101 -21.81 10.76 -4.11
C ASN A 101 -23.05 10.75 -5.02
N PRO A 102 -24.27 10.91 -4.47
CA PRO A 102 -25.52 10.88 -5.23
C PRO A 102 -25.66 12.06 -6.21
N ILE A 103 -25.11 13.23 -5.88
CA ILE A 103 -25.12 14.41 -6.76
C ILE A 103 -24.27 14.13 -8.01
N LEU A 104 -23.09 13.56 -7.80
CA LEU A 104 -22.19 13.20 -8.91
C LEU A 104 -22.77 12.06 -9.76
N ALA A 105 -23.42 11.07 -9.13
CA ALA A 105 -24.09 9.97 -9.83
C ALA A 105 -25.19 10.50 -10.77
N ALA A 106 -26.04 11.41 -10.27
CA ALA A 106 -27.10 12.03 -11.06
C ALA A 106 -26.56 12.92 -12.19
N ALA A 107 -25.44 13.61 -11.96
CA ALA A 107 -24.83 14.50 -12.95
C ALA A 107 -23.98 13.76 -14.01
N ALA A 108 -23.67 12.48 -13.80
CA ALA A 108 -22.74 11.73 -14.63
C ALA A 108 -23.05 11.75 -16.15
N PRO A 109 -24.31 11.59 -16.61
CA PRO A 109 -24.63 11.68 -18.04
C PRO A 109 -24.20 13.03 -18.65
N LEU A 110 -24.48 14.15 -17.96
CA LEU A 110 -24.09 15.49 -18.38
C LEU A 110 -22.56 15.65 -18.41
N LEU A 111 -21.86 15.18 -17.37
CA LEU A 111 -20.40 15.28 -17.28
C LEU A 111 -19.69 14.47 -18.38
N VAL A 112 -20.21 13.29 -18.70
CA VAL A 112 -19.72 12.46 -19.82
C VAL A 112 -19.97 13.16 -21.15
N LEU A 113 -21.18 13.68 -21.38
CA LEU A 113 -21.52 14.43 -22.58
C LEU A 113 -20.57 15.63 -22.78
N PHE A 114 -20.33 16.42 -21.72
CA PHE A 114 -19.39 17.55 -21.79
C PHE A 114 -17.97 17.09 -22.14
N GLY A 115 -17.51 15.98 -21.55
CA GLY A 115 -16.22 15.39 -21.90
C GLY A 115 -16.14 14.98 -23.37
N GLN A 116 -17.18 14.33 -23.89
CA GLN A 116 -17.23 13.86 -25.28
C GLN A 116 -17.30 15.02 -26.28
N LEU A 117 -18.08 16.06 -26.02
CA LEU A 117 -18.18 17.26 -26.86
C LEU A 117 -16.83 17.99 -27.02
N ARG A 118 -15.97 17.92 -26.00
CA ARG A 118 -14.61 18.49 -26.05
C ARG A 118 -13.64 17.64 -26.85
N LEU A 119 -13.83 16.32 -26.89
CA LEU A 119 -12.90 15.39 -27.53
C LEU A 119 -13.25 15.11 -28.99
N MET A 120 -14.53 15.12 -29.35
CA MET A 120 -14.99 14.72 -30.67
C MET A 120 -15.40 15.93 -31.52
N PRO A 121 -14.72 16.18 -32.65
CA PRO A 121 -15.18 17.15 -33.64
C PRO A 121 -16.39 16.56 -34.36
N VAL A 122 -17.57 16.94 -33.91
CA VAL A 122 -18.85 16.59 -34.52
C VAL A 122 -19.48 17.87 -35.03
N GLU A 123 -20.10 17.82 -36.20
CA GLU A 123 -20.90 18.93 -36.71
C GLU A 123 -22.21 18.97 -35.92
N ARG A 124 -22.40 20.05 -35.15
CA ARG A 124 -23.42 20.17 -34.10
C ARG A 124 -24.43 21.24 -34.47
N GLN A 125 -25.64 21.08 -33.95
CA GLN A 125 -26.69 22.11 -33.99
C GLN A 125 -26.95 22.58 -32.55
N ALA A 126 -26.92 23.89 -32.32
CA ALA A 126 -26.99 24.47 -30.98
C ALA A 126 -28.36 24.26 -30.35
N GLY A 127 -29.44 24.47 -31.11
CA GLY A 127 -30.82 24.28 -30.64
C GLY A 127 -31.10 22.87 -30.10
N PRO A 128 -30.97 21.80 -30.92
CA PRO A 128 -31.19 20.42 -30.47
C PRO A 128 -30.28 20.01 -29.30
N LEU A 129 -29.02 20.45 -29.30
CA LEU A 129 -28.12 20.17 -28.18
C LEU A 129 -28.58 20.86 -26.89
N ALA A 130 -29.03 22.11 -26.97
CA ALA A 130 -29.54 22.84 -25.82
C ALA A 130 -30.81 22.23 -25.24
N GLU A 131 -31.74 21.75 -26.08
CA GLU A 131 -32.92 21.01 -25.61
C GLU A 131 -32.51 19.73 -24.88
N HIS A 132 -31.60 18.94 -25.46
CA HIS A 132 -31.16 17.70 -24.82
C HIS A 132 -30.45 17.96 -23.47
N ILE A 133 -29.57 18.96 -23.39
CA ILE A 133 -28.92 19.31 -22.12
C ILE A 133 -29.96 19.82 -21.11
N ALA A 134 -30.96 20.61 -21.54
CA ALA A 134 -32.03 21.06 -20.67
C ALA A 134 -32.85 19.90 -20.11
N GLU A 135 -33.23 18.92 -20.94
CA GLU A 135 -33.94 17.71 -20.53
C GLU A 135 -33.11 16.87 -19.55
N ALA A 136 -31.81 16.71 -19.80
CA ALA A 136 -30.90 16.01 -18.91
C ALA A 136 -30.74 16.74 -17.56
N ILE A 137 -30.76 18.08 -17.55
CA ILE A 137 -30.77 18.89 -16.32
C ILE A 137 -32.08 18.72 -15.55
N GLU A 138 -33.23 18.62 -16.23
CA GLU A 138 -34.50 18.33 -15.56
C GLU A 138 -34.53 16.91 -14.99
N MET A 139 -33.91 15.94 -15.67
CA MET A 139 -33.74 14.59 -15.14
C MET A 139 -32.86 14.60 -13.89
N PHE A 140 -31.74 15.31 -13.93
CA PHE A 140 -30.86 15.54 -12.78
C PHE A 140 -31.64 16.11 -11.59
N ASP A 141 -32.47 17.14 -11.80
CA ASP A 141 -33.28 17.77 -10.74
C ASP A 141 -34.25 16.77 -10.08
N ARG A 142 -34.86 15.88 -10.89
CA ARG A 142 -35.72 14.80 -10.39
C ARG A 142 -34.94 13.77 -9.58
N GLU A 143 -33.75 13.36 -10.02
CA GLU A 143 -32.91 12.41 -9.30
C GLU A 143 -32.41 12.99 -7.97
N MET A 144 -32.07 14.28 -7.94
CA MET A 144 -31.70 14.99 -6.71
C MET A 144 -32.84 14.99 -5.68
N ALA A 145 -34.07 15.24 -6.12
CA ALA A 145 -35.25 15.17 -5.26
C ALA A 145 -35.49 13.74 -4.72
N LYS A 146 -35.31 12.70 -5.56
CA LYS A 146 -35.43 11.30 -5.14
C LYS A 146 -34.35 10.88 -4.14
N ALA A 147 -33.12 11.39 -4.30
CA ALA A 147 -32.01 11.14 -3.40
C ALA A 147 -32.12 11.89 -2.06
N GLY A 148 -33.12 12.77 -1.90
CA GLY A 148 -33.35 13.52 -0.65
C GLY A 148 -32.33 14.63 -0.42
N ILE A 149 -31.70 15.15 -1.48
CA ILE A 149 -30.75 16.26 -1.37
C ILE A 149 -31.48 17.56 -1.03
N ALA A 150 -30.88 18.39 -0.19
CA ALA A 150 -31.43 19.70 0.17
C ALA A 150 -31.68 20.57 -1.08
N GLU A 151 -32.84 21.23 -1.14
CA GLU A 151 -33.24 22.03 -2.30
C GLU A 151 -32.22 23.14 -2.63
N ALA A 152 -31.59 23.73 -1.61
CA ALA A 152 -30.54 24.72 -1.80
C ALA A 152 -29.33 24.14 -2.54
N ASP A 153 -28.87 22.95 -2.15
CA ASP A 153 -27.73 22.27 -2.78
C ASP A 153 -28.07 21.79 -4.19
N ALA A 154 -29.28 21.25 -4.38
CA ALA A 154 -29.78 20.86 -5.69
C ALA A 154 -29.83 22.06 -6.65
N ARG A 155 -30.31 23.22 -6.17
CA ARG A 155 -30.36 24.46 -6.96
C ARG A 155 -28.96 24.95 -7.33
N ILE A 156 -28.00 24.90 -6.41
CA ILE A 156 -26.61 25.28 -6.70
C ILE A 156 -25.96 24.30 -7.67
N ALA A 157 -26.16 22.99 -7.50
CA ALA A 157 -25.66 21.96 -8.40
C ALA A 157 -26.18 22.15 -9.84
N LYS A 158 -27.50 22.37 -9.96
CA LYS A 158 -28.17 22.67 -11.23
C LYS A 158 -27.60 23.93 -11.88
N PHE A 159 -27.40 24.99 -11.10
CA PHE A 159 -26.79 26.23 -11.57
C PHE A 159 -25.35 26.03 -12.04
N ALA A 160 -24.54 25.28 -11.28
CA ALA A 160 -23.17 24.96 -11.62
C ALA A 160 -23.07 24.16 -12.93
N LEU A 161 -23.96 23.21 -13.16
CA LEU A 161 -24.07 22.46 -14.41
C LEU A 161 -24.45 23.35 -15.59
N CYS A 162 -25.42 24.26 -15.42
CA CYS A 162 -25.79 25.23 -16.46
C CYS A 162 -24.62 26.16 -16.82
N GLU A 163 -23.92 26.75 -15.84
CA GLU A 163 -22.74 27.59 -16.10
C GLU A 163 -21.63 26.79 -16.77
N THR A 164 -21.45 25.52 -16.37
CA THR A 164 -20.44 24.63 -16.97
C THR A 164 -20.77 24.31 -18.42
N ALA A 165 -22.03 24.01 -18.72
CA ALA A 165 -22.49 23.81 -20.08
C ALA A 165 -22.30 25.09 -20.92
N ASP A 166 -22.75 26.24 -20.43
CA ASP A 166 -22.65 27.50 -21.15
C ASP A 166 -21.19 27.93 -21.41
N ASP A 167 -20.26 27.68 -20.48
CA ASP A 167 -18.84 27.94 -20.71
C ASP A 167 -18.21 26.90 -21.65
N LEU A 168 -18.40 25.60 -21.43
CA LEU A 168 -17.74 24.59 -22.26
C LEU A 168 -18.30 24.57 -23.68
N VAL A 169 -19.62 24.54 -23.81
CA VAL A 169 -20.34 24.41 -25.09
C VAL A 169 -20.36 25.74 -25.84
N GLY A 170 -20.47 26.87 -25.13
CA GLY A 170 -20.43 28.20 -25.72
C GLY A 170 -19.08 28.56 -26.35
N ASN A 171 -17.99 27.94 -25.91
CA ASN A 171 -16.64 28.14 -26.47
C ASN A 171 -16.24 27.10 -27.53
N LEU A 172 -17.14 26.20 -27.92
CA LEU A 172 -16.92 25.31 -29.06
C LEU A 172 -17.04 26.07 -30.40
N PRO A 173 -16.39 25.61 -31.47
CA PRO A 173 -16.60 26.17 -32.80
C PRO A 173 -18.00 25.85 -33.31
N TRP A 174 -18.78 26.88 -33.65
CA TRP A 174 -20.15 26.80 -34.18
C TRP A 174 -20.21 27.24 -35.65
N PRO A 175 -21.14 26.69 -36.45
CA PRO A 175 -21.51 27.28 -37.74
C PRO A 175 -21.97 28.73 -37.57
N LYS A 176 -21.68 29.60 -38.55
CA LYS A 176 -21.92 31.06 -38.45
C LYS A 176 -23.35 31.45 -38.11
N ASP A 177 -24.32 30.63 -38.50
CA ASP A 177 -25.75 30.92 -38.36
C ASP A 177 -26.41 30.26 -37.14
N ASP A 178 -25.66 29.44 -36.37
CA ASP A 178 -26.20 28.64 -35.27
C ASP A 178 -25.32 28.75 -34.01
N ALA A 179 -25.28 29.96 -33.45
CA ALA A 179 -24.44 30.29 -32.29
C ALA A 179 -25.10 29.92 -30.97
N TRP A 180 -24.34 29.31 -30.05
CA TRP A 180 -24.79 28.95 -28.70
C TRP A 180 -25.33 30.11 -27.86
N SER A 181 -24.94 31.36 -28.17
CA SER A 181 -25.36 32.54 -27.41
C SER A 181 -26.88 32.71 -27.29
N GLY A 182 -27.64 32.24 -28.28
CA GLY A 182 -29.11 32.27 -28.25
C GLY A 182 -29.75 31.18 -27.38
N HIS A 183 -28.97 30.19 -26.97
CA HIS A 183 -29.44 28.97 -26.31
C HIS A 183 -28.88 28.79 -24.89
N SER A 184 -28.43 29.88 -24.24
CA SER A 184 -27.86 29.84 -22.89
C SER A 184 -28.82 29.20 -21.88
N LEU A 185 -28.32 28.16 -21.20
CA LEU A 185 -29.08 27.41 -20.20
C LEU A 185 -29.23 28.20 -18.91
N VAL A 186 -28.23 29.00 -18.53
CA VAL A 186 -28.34 29.90 -17.37
C VAL A 186 -29.44 30.93 -17.61
N SER A 187 -29.49 31.52 -18.81
CA SER A 187 -30.55 32.48 -19.16
C SER A 187 -31.93 31.82 -19.20
N ARG A 188 -32.03 30.60 -19.75
CA ARG A 188 -33.31 29.89 -19.90
C ARG A 188 -33.86 29.40 -18.56
N LEU A 189 -33.04 28.79 -17.70
CA LEU A 189 -33.50 28.14 -16.47
C LEU A 189 -33.48 29.09 -15.26
N PHE A 190 -32.52 30.02 -15.20
CA PHE A 190 -32.33 30.92 -14.06
C PHE A 190 -32.65 32.38 -14.36
N HIS A 191 -33.13 32.69 -15.57
CA HIS A 191 -33.53 34.05 -15.98
C HIS A 191 -32.43 35.10 -15.73
N THR A 192 -31.18 34.67 -15.78
CA THR A 192 -30.00 35.47 -15.44
C THR A 192 -28.99 35.39 -16.56
N ARG A 193 -28.24 36.47 -16.81
CA ARG A 193 -27.19 36.46 -17.82
C ARG A 193 -26.02 35.60 -17.35
N PRO A 194 -25.48 34.67 -18.17
CA PRO A 194 -24.26 33.96 -17.84
C PRO A 194 -23.11 34.97 -17.71
N THR A 195 -22.47 34.99 -16.54
CA THR A 195 -21.35 35.90 -16.25
C THR A 195 -20.03 35.14 -16.08
N GLY A 196 -20.08 33.82 -15.89
CA GLY A 196 -18.93 33.00 -15.52
C GLY A 196 -18.41 33.25 -14.10
N ALA A 197 -18.99 34.21 -13.37
CA ALA A 197 -18.62 34.57 -12.00
C ALA A 197 -19.52 33.89 -10.96
N GLY A 198 -20.77 33.57 -11.32
CA GLY A 198 -21.75 32.97 -10.43
C GLY A 198 -21.28 31.64 -9.85
N PHE A 199 -20.65 30.79 -10.68
CA PHE A 199 -20.06 29.53 -10.22
C PHE A 199 -19.07 29.74 -9.07
N TYR A 200 -18.14 30.69 -9.21
CA TYR A 200 -17.13 30.96 -8.19
C TYR A 200 -17.70 31.64 -6.95
N GLN A 201 -18.75 32.45 -7.12
CA GLN A 201 -19.49 33.01 -5.97
C GLN A 201 -20.13 31.90 -5.14
N ALA A 202 -20.83 30.96 -5.79
CA ALA A 202 -21.39 29.79 -5.12
C ALA A 202 -20.31 28.91 -4.49
N LEU A 203 -19.19 28.68 -5.19
CA LEU A 203 -18.06 27.90 -4.69
C LEU A 203 -17.49 28.53 -3.41
N ASN A 204 -17.23 29.84 -3.42
CA ASN A 204 -16.69 30.55 -2.26
C ASN A 204 -17.66 30.55 -1.08
N GLN A 205 -18.96 30.62 -1.35
CA GLN A 205 -19.99 30.49 -0.30
C GLN A 205 -19.92 29.12 0.38
N ILE A 206 -19.84 28.05 -0.40
CA ILE A 206 -19.78 26.67 0.12
C ILE A 206 -18.45 26.42 0.83
N LEU A 207 -17.33 26.91 0.29
CA LEU A 207 -16.02 26.81 0.95
C LEU A 207 -15.96 27.56 2.29
N GLY A 208 -16.84 28.54 2.52
CA GLY A 208 -16.98 29.21 3.81
C GLY A 208 -17.61 28.31 4.89
N SER A 209 -18.44 27.34 4.50
CA SER A 209 -19.09 26.37 5.38
C SER A 209 -19.18 25.00 4.68
N PRO A 210 -18.07 24.27 4.52
CA PRO A 210 -18.01 23.03 3.73
C PRO A 210 -18.65 21.83 4.43
N GLU A 211 -18.89 21.92 5.74
CA GLU A 211 -19.53 20.87 6.53
C GLU A 211 -20.94 20.57 5.99
N GLY A 212 -21.17 19.33 5.57
CA GLY A 212 -22.46 18.91 4.99
C GLY A 212 -22.61 19.12 3.48
N HIS A 213 -21.71 19.85 2.83
CA HIS A 213 -21.77 20.16 1.38
C HIS A 213 -20.66 19.49 0.56
N HIS A 214 -20.07 18.40 1.08
CA HIS A 214 -18.95 17.71 0.42
C HIS A 214 -19.34 17.13 -0.95
N ASP A 215 -20.55 16.58 -1.07
CA ASP A 215 -21.07 16.03 -2.32
C ASP A 215 -21.20 17.10 -3.40
N LEU A 216 -21.61 18.31 -3.01
CA LEU A 216 -21.72 19.46 -3.90
C LEU A 216 -20.34 19.97 -4.31
N LEU A 217 -19.40 20.06 -3.37
CA LEU A 217 -18.01 20.43 -3.68
C LEU A 217 -17.36 19.45 -4.66
N GLU A 218 -17.63 18.15 -4.55
CA GLU A 218 -17.11 17.16 -5.48
C GLU A 218 -17.68 17.33 -6.90
N LEU A 219 -18.98 17.65 -7.05
CA LEU A 219 -19.53 18.03 -8.35
C LEU A 219 -18.83 19.27 -8.92
N MET A 220 -18.67 20.33 -8.12
CA MET A 220 -18.01 21.55 -8.57
C MET A 220 -16.53 21.30 -8.95
N HIS A 221 -15.84 20.44 -8.20
CA HIS A 221 -14.51 19.98 -8.55
C HIS A 221 -14.48 19.20 -9.87
N ALA A 222 -15.49 18.36 -10.13
CA ALA A 222 -15.63 17.66 -11.41
C ALA A 222 -15.82 18.64 -12.58
N CYS A 223 -16.66 19.68 -12.42
CA CYS A 223 -16.82 20.74 -13.41
C CYS A 223 -15.50 21.48 -13.71
N LEU A 224 -14.74 21.84 -12.67
CA LEU A 224 -13.40 22.45 -12.82
C LEU A 224 -12.43 21.50 -13.54
N SER A 225 -12.47 20.21 -13.21
CA SER A 225 -11.62 19.19 -13.83
C SER A 225 -11.97 18.92 -15.30
N LEU A 226 -13.24 19.12 -15.67
CA LEU A 226 -13.70 19.11 -17.07
C LEU A 226 -13.31 20.38 -17.83
N GLY A 227 -12.67 21.36 -17.19
CA GLY A 227 -12.15 22.56 -17.84
C GLY A 227 -13.10 23.74 -17.85
N PHE A 228 -14.03 23.82 -16.89
CA PHE A 228 -14.75 25.07 -16.63
C PHE A 228 -13.75 26.18 -16.26
N GLU A 229 -13.77 27.28 -17.01
CA GLU A 229 -12.92 28.45 -16.75
C GLU A 229 -13.73 29.63 -16.21
N GLY A 230 -14.93 29.84 -16.77
CA GLY A 230 -15.83 30.93 -16.40
C GLY A 230 -15.13 32.29 -16.45
N GLN A 231 -15.22 33.08 -15.37
CA GLN A 231 -14.64 34.41 -15.30
C GLN A 231 -13.11 34.45 -15.55
N TYR A 232 -12.38 33.35 -15.35
CA TYR A 232 -10.93 33.33 -15.52
C TYR A 232 -10.48 33.20 -16.98
N ARG A 233 -11.39 32.87 -17.89
CA ARG A 233 -11.12 32.73 -19.32
C ARG A 233 -10.53 34.01 -19.92
N GLY A 234 -9.43 33.87 -20.65
CA GLY A 234 -8.72 34.97 -21.32
C GLY A 234 -7.88 35.85 -20.40
N ARG A 235 -7.67 35.47 -19.14
CA ARG A 235 -6.84 36.25 -18.20
C ARG A 235 -5.39 35.79 -18.22
N ALA A 236 -4.45 36.73 -18.02
CA ALA A 236 -3.05 36.37 -17.84
C ALA A 236 -2.87 35.54 -16.57
N GLY A 237 -2.21 34.38 -16.68
CA GLY A 237 -2.03 33.46 -15.56
C GLY A 237 -3.28 32.67 -15.16
N GLU A 238 -4.30 32.60 -16.03
CA GLU A 238 -5.55 31.85 -15.77
C GLU A 238 -5.29 30.40 -15.34
N ARG A 239 -4.36 29.71 -16.00
CA ARG A 239 -4.08 28.29 -15.74
C ARG A 239 -3.57 28.06 -14.33
N ASP A 240 -2.65 28.92 -13.86
CA ASP A 240 -2.11 28.82 -12.50
C ASP A 240 -3.14 29.19 -11.44
N ALA A 241 -4.07 30.10 -11.75
CA ALA A 241 -5.18 30.43 -10.87
C ALA A 241 -6.19 29.29 -10.77
N LEU A 242 -6.61 28.74 -11.92
CA LEU A 242 -7.55 27.61 -12.00
C LEU A 242 -6.99 26.36 -11.33
N GLU A 243 -5.70 26.06 -11.54
CA GLU A 243 -5.03 24.92 -10.91
C GLU A 243 -5.00 25.06 -9.38
N ARG A 244 -4.74 26.27 -8.88
CA ARG A 244 -4.78 26.55 -7.43
C ARG A 244 -6.19 26.35 -6.89
N ILE A 245 -7.21 26.94 -7.52
CA ILE A 245 -8.61 26.80 -7.10
C ILE A 245 -9.01 25.31 -7.09
N ARG A 246 -8.69 24.56 -8.15
CA ARG A 246 -9.00 23.13 -8.23
C ARG A 246 -8.33 22.35 -7.09
N ARG A 247 -7.06 22.65 -6.79
CA ARG A 247 -6.31 22.02 -5.70
C ARG A 247 -6.90 22.36 -4.32
N ASP A 248 -7.21 23.62 -4.07
CA ASP A 248 -7.79 24.08 -2.80
C ASP A 248 -9.15 23.40 -2.54
N VAL A 249 -9.99 23.27 -3.59
CA VAL A 249 -11.25 22.52 -3.51
C VAL A 249 -10.99 21.04 -3.24
N TYR A 250 -10.03 20.43 -3.94
CA TYR A 250 -9.66 19.02 -3.74
C TYR A 250 -9.19 18.75 -2.30
N ASP A 251 -8.32 19.61 -1.77
CA ASP A 251 -7.78 19.49 -0.42
C ASP A 251 -8.89 19.67 0.62
N THR A 252 -9.83 20.59 0.37
CA THR A 252 -11.02 20.76 1.22
C THR A 252 -11.89 19.50 1.22
N ILE A 253 -12.17 18.92 0.05
CA ILE A 253 -12.93 17.66 -0.05
C ILE A 253 -12.22 16.55 0.74
N ARG A 254 -10.90 16.41 0.59
CA ARG A 254 -10.11 15.37 1.27
C ARG A 254 -10.02 15.56 2.78
N TYR A 255 -10.08 16.81 3.25
CA TYR A 255 -10.11 17.11 4.68
C TYR A 255 -11.40 16.61 5.33
N PHE A 256 -12.56 16.80 4.70
CA PHE A 256 -13.86 16.37 5.24
C PHE A 256 -14.27 14.95 4.86
N ASN A 257 -13.78 14.44 3.73
CA ASN A 257 -14.04 13.09 3.24
C ASN A 257 -12.71 12.39 2.88
N PRO A 258 -11.99 11.87 3.89
CA PRO A 258 -10.74 11.15 3.66
C PRO A 258 -11.00 9.91 2.81
N ARG A 259 -10.18 9.72 1.78
CA ARG A 259 -10.33 8.58 0.87
C ARG A 259 -10.02 7.30 1.64
N ALA A 260 -10.86 6.28 1.46
CA ALA A 260 -10.53 4.93 1.90
C ALA A 260 -9.36 4.44 1.04
N GLU A 261 -8.15 4.55 1.60
CA GLU A 261 -6.86 4.05 1.13
C GLU A 261 -6.51 4.43 -0.33
N ASP A 262 -5.39 5.14 -0.53
CA ASP A 262 -4.98 5.66 -1.86
C ASP A 262 -4.53 4.59 -2.87
N ASP A 263 -4.87 3.35 -2.59
CA ASP A 263 -4.48 2.20 -3.37
C ASP A 263 -5.19 2.20 -4.71
N ILE A 264 -4.39 2.36 -5.77
CA ILE A 264 -4.84 2.42 -7.17
C ILE A 264 -5.50 1.10 -7.62
N SER A 265 -5.27 0.00 -6.89
CA SER A 265 -6.00 -1.25 -7.11
C SER A 265 -6.36 -1.92 -5.78
N PRO A 266 -7.60 -2.46 -5.63
CA PRO A 266 -7.99 -3.22 -4.44
C PRO A 266 -7.13 -4.46 -4.16
N ARG A 267 -6.33 -4.90 -5.16
CA ARG A 267 -5.46 -6.08 -5.10
C ARG A 267 -4.01 -5.73 -5.41
N TRP A 268 -3.53 -4.56 -4.99
CA TRP A 268 -2.14 -4.14 -5.19
C TRP A 268 -1.15 -5.02 -4.42
N GLN A 269 -1.62 -5.67 -3.34
CA GLN A 269 -0.88 -6.67 -2.62
C GLN A 269 -0.70 -7.86 -3.57
N GLY A 270 0.42 -7.85 -4.30
CA GLY A 270 0.83 -8.99 -5.11
C GLY A 270 0.71 -10.22 -4.25
N MET A 271 0.14 -11.31 -4.80
CA MET A 271 0.07 -12.62 -4.14
C MET A 271 1.40 -12.79 -3.43
N ALA A 272 1.39 -12.67 -2.10
CA ALA A 272 2.60 -12.78 -1.32
C ALA A 272 3.16 -14.11 -1.76
N ALA A 273 4.21 -14.09 -2.58
CA ALA A 273 4.88 -15.30 -2.99
C ALA A 273 5.25 -15.87 -1.64
N THR A 274 4.52 -16.91 -1.23
CA THR A 274 4.72 -17.56 0.04
C THR A 274 6.05 -18.25 -0.17
N LEU A 275 7.13 -17.48 0.01
CA LEU A 275 8.49 -17.95 0.12
C LEU A 275 8.36 -18.95 1.24
N SER A 276 8.23 -20.21 0.83
CA SER A 276 7.89 -21.30 1.70
C SER A 276 8.90 -21.23 2.81
N LYS A 277 8.43 -20.92 4.02
CA LYS A 277 9.29 -20.63 5.17
C LYS A 277 10.34 -21.73 5.19
N PRO A 278 11.65 -21.43 5.11
CA PRO A 278 12.65 -22.48 5.01
C PRO A 278 12.47 -23.36 6.23
N ARG A 279 11.98 -24.58 5.98
CA ARG A 279 11.72 -25.57 7.02
C ARG A 279 13.04 -25.75 7.74
N ALA A 280 13.09 -25.36 9.01
CA ALA A 280 14.32 -25.31 9.78
C ALA A 280 15.00 -26.69 9.72
N ARG A 281 16.04 -26.82 8.89
CA ARG A 281 16.84 -28.03 8.84
C ARG A 281 17.75 -27.95 10.06
N LEU A 282 17.60 -28.87 11.01
CA LEU A 282 18.53 -28.94 12.12
C LEU A 282 19.93 -29.11 11.53
N PRO A 283 20.89 -28.24 11.89
CA PRO A 283 22.20 -28.32 11.31
C PRO A 283 22.91 -29.56 11.87
N LEU A 284 23.59 -30.30 10.99
CA LEU A 284 24.20 -31.60 11.31
C LEU A 284 25.16 -31.53 12.52
N TRP A 285 25.81 -30.37 12.72
CA TRP A 285 26.70 -30.14 13.87
C TRP A 285 25.97 -30.19 15.21
N ALA A 286 24.69 -29.77 15.28
CA ALA A 286 23.92 -29.83 16.52
C ALA A 286 23.59 -31.28 16.90
N VAL A 287 23.31 -32.14 15.91
CA VAL A 287 23.12 -33.58 16.11
C VAL A 287 24.44 -34.24 16.54
N ALA A 288 25.54 -33.88 15.88
CA ALA A 288 26.88 -34.38 16.25
C ALA A 288 27.28 -33.96 17.67
N ALA A 289 27.02 -32.70 18.06
CA ALA A 289 27.28 -32.21 19.40
C ALA A 289 26.42 -32.96 20.44
N ALA A 290 25.12 -33.14 20.19
CA ALA A 290 24.24 -33.89 21.09
C ALA A 290 24.69 -35.35 21.26
N ALA A 291 25.08 -36.02 20.17
CA ALA A 291 25.59 -37.38 20.21
C ALA A 291 26.91 -37.48 20.98
N ALA A 292 27.84 -36.54 20.77
CA ALA A 292 29.11 -36.49 21.50
C ALA A 292 28.89 -36.28 23.01
N THR A 293 27.98 -35.38 23.39
CA THR A 293 27.62 -35.15 24.79
C THR A 293 27.04 -36.40 25.44
N LEU A 294 26.17 -37.12 24.73
CA LEU A 294 25.55 -38.35 25.23
C LEU A 294 26.57 -39.48 25.44
N VAL A 295 27.49 -39.67 24.49
CA VAL A 295 28.59 -40.65 24.62
C VAL A 295 29.50 -40.31 25.78
N THR A 296 29.84 -39.02 25.95
CA THR A 296 30.69 -38.55 27.04
C THR A 296 30.05 -38.82 28.40
N ALA A 297 28.76 -38.49 28.55
CA ALA A 297 28.01 -38.74 29.77
C ALA A 297 27.93 -40.25 30.10
N ALA A 298 27.67 -41.09 29.10
CA ALA A 298 27.64 -42.54 29.28
C ALA A 298 29.01 -43.10 29.72
N PHE A 299 30.10 -42.62 29.12
CA PHE A 299 31.46 -43.02 29.49
C PHE A 299 31.80 -42.67 30.94
N PHE A 300 31.52 -41.44 31.38
CA PHE A 300 31.77 -41.02 32.76
C PHE A 300 30.91 -41.78 33.77
N GLY A 301 29.63 -42.01 33.44
CA GLY A 301 28.75 -42.81 34.29
C GLY A 301 29.25 -44.23 34.48
N LEU A 302 29.65 -44.89 33.38
CA LEU A 302 30.20 -46.25 33.45
C LEU A 302 31.54 -46.29 34.18
N ARG A 303 32.39 -45.27 33.99
CA ARG A 303 33.67 -45.16 34.69
C ARG A 303 33.49 -44.99 36.20
N MET A 304 32.51 -44.21 36.65
CA MET A 304 32.20 -44.08 38.07
C MET A 304 31.72 -45.42 38.66
N LEU A 305 30.75 -46.08 38.02
CA LEU A 305 30.26 -47.39 38.49
C LEU A 305 31.37 -48.42 38.64
N ILE A 306 32.27 -48.51 37.64
CA ILE A 306 33.40 -49.44 37.69
C ILE A 306 34.41 -49.06 38.79
N THR A 307 34.63 -47.76 39.02
CA THR A 307 35.56 -47.29 40.05
C THR A 307 35.00 -47.58 41.44
N ASP A 308 33.71 -47.33 41.67
CA ASP A 308 33.05 -47.59 42.94
C ASP A 308 33.05 -49.09 43.29
N GLU A 309 32.77 -49.95 42.30
CA GLU A 309 32.79 -51.41 42.46
C GLU A 309 34.24 -51.95 42.63
N GLY A 310 35.20 -51.30 41.96
CA GLY A 310 36.64 -51.56 42.12
C GLY A 310 37.17 -51.16 43.51
N ASP A 311 36.79 -50.00 44.03
CA ASP A 311 37.19 -49.53 45.35
C ASP A 311 36.54 -50.38 46.47
N ALA A 312 35.30 -50.81 46.27
CA ALA A 312 34.62 -51.72 47.19
C ALA A 312 35.33 -53.09 47.28
N THR A 313 35.66 -53.70 46.13
CA THR A 313 36.37 -54.98 46.08
C THR A 313 37.82 -54.86 46.56
N ALA A 314 38.51 -53.75 46.27
CA ALA A 314 39.83 -53.46 46.80
C ALA A 314 39.82 -53.31 48.33
N GLY A 315 38.78 -52.68 48.88
CA GLY A 315 38.56 -52.58 50.33
C GLY A 315 38.35 -53.95 50.98
N GLU A 316 37.58 -54.84 50.34
CA GLU A 316 37.36 -56.21 50.82
C GLU A 316 38.66 -57.04 50.78
N LEU A 317 39.45 -56.92 49.71
CA LEU A 317 40.76 -57.56 49.60
C LEU A 317 41.78 -57.05 50.62
N LEU A 318 41.78 -55.75 50.92
CA LEU A 318 42.63 -55.16 51.97
C LEU A 318 42.18 -55.60 53.37
N ALA A 319 40.88 -55.79 53.60
CA ALA A 319 40.37 -56.31 54.87
C ALA A 319 40.77 -57.78 55.11
N LEU A 320 40.96 -58.57 54.05
CA LEU A 320 41.44 -59.96 54.13
C LEU A 320 42.94 -60.07 54.45
N ASN A 321 43.73 -59.02 54.27
CA ASN A 321 45.15 -59.01 54.61
C ASN A 321 45.53 -57.74 55.41
N PRO A 322 45.20 -57.70 56.71
CA PRO A 322 45.53 -56.55 57.54
C PRO A 322 47.05 -56.38 57.65
N SER A 323 47.56 -55.20 57.29
CA SER A 323 48.97 -54.77 57.37
C SER A 323 49.50 -54.62 58.81
N THR A 324 49.02 -55.44 59.74
CA THR A 324 49.53 -55.50 61.12
C THR A 324 50.77 -56.41 61.10
N PRO A 325 51.94 -55.98 61.61
CA PRO A 325 53.12 -56.84 61.63
C PRO A 325 52.83 -58.10 62.45
N VAL A 326 52.86 -59.26 61.80
CA VAL A 326 52.65 -60.57 62.42
C VAL A 326 53.89 -60.93 63.23
N THR A 327 53.81 -60.86 64.55
CA THR A 327 54.83 -61.41 65.46
C THR A 327 54.66 -62.93 65.54
N ILE A 328 55.62 -63.67 64.98
CA ILE A 328 55.67 -65.14 65.05
C ILE A 328 56.23 -65.54 66.42
N GLU A 329 55.37 -65.93 67.37
CA GLU A 329 55.83 -66.73 68.51
C GLU A 329 55.98 -68.20 68.08
N ARG A 330 57.23 -68.67 68.02
CA ARG A 330 57.52 -70.11 67.89
C ARG A 330 57.29 -70.79 69.24
N ALA A 331 56.25 -71.61 69.31
CA ALA A 331 56.09 -72.58 70.39
C ALA A 331 57.27 -73.56 70.42
N SER A 332 57.93 -73.67 71.57
CA SER A 332 58.98 -74.64 71.83
C SER A 332 58.46 -76.07 71.74
N VAL A 333 59.05 -76.88 70.87
CA VAL A 333 58.80 -78.31 70.70
C VAL A 333 59.45 -79.09 71.86
N ALA A 334 58.64 -79.88 72.57
CA ALA A 334 59.11 -80.88 73.53
C ALA A 334 59.71 -82.09 72.79
N ALA A 335 60.92 -82.50 73.19
CA ALA A 335 61.64 -83.63 72.62
C ALA A 335 61.12 -84.98 73.15
N PRO A 336 60.83 -85.97 72.29
CA PRO A 336 60.56 -87.36 72.68
C PRO A 336 61.80 -88.28 72.53
N ALA A 337 62.03 -89.18 73.49
CA ALA A 337 62.75 -90.45 73.34
C ALA A 337 62.48 -91.34 74.59
N GLU A 338 61.67 -92.42 74.53
CA GLU A 338 61.93 -93.83 74.09
C GLU A 338 62.67 -94.71 75.14
N PRO A 339 62.58 -96.08 75.13
CA PRO A 339 61.57 -96.90 75.81
C PRO A 339 62.12 -97.92 76.87
N ALA A 340 61.18 -98.65 77.48
CA ALA A 340 61.21 -99.58 78.64
C ALA A 340 62.23 -100.76 78.68
N GLN A 341 62.58 -101.24 79.90
CA GLN A 341 62.46 -102.66 80.37
C GLN A 341 62.90 -102.88 81.87
N PRO A 342 62.77 -104.09 82.50
CA PRO A 342 61.78 -104.49 83.52
C PRO A 342 62.34 -104.75 84.96
N ALA A 343 61.44 -105.12 85.90
CA ALA A 343 61.66 -105.31 87.35
C ALA A 343 62.32 -106.64 87.79
N PRO A 344 62.85 -106.69 89.04
CA PRO A 344 62.77 -107.89 89.89
C PRO A 344 62.29 -107.61 91.35
N PRO A 345 61.99 -108.65 92.18
CA PRO A 345 60.95 -108.59 93.23
C PRO A 345 61.53 -108.68 94.69
N PRO A 346 60.75 -108.99 95.76
CA PRO A 346 60.63 -108.23 97.01
C PRO A 346 61.49 -108.78 98.18
N PRO A 347 61.42 -108.16 99.37
CA PRO A 347 61.06 -108.97 100.54
C PRO A 347 60.14 -108.28 101.58
N ALA A 348 59.61 -109.16 102.43
CA ALA A 348 58.56 -109.05 103.42
C ALA A 348 58.89 -108.23 104.70
N VAL A 349 57.83 -107.68 105.31
CA VAL A 349 57.49 -107.39 106.74
C VAL A 349 58.59 -107.51 107.83
N PRO A 350 58.61 -106.66 108.90
CA PRO A 350 57.54 -106.69 109.92
C PRO A 350 57.21 -105.40 110.73
N THR A 351 55.99 -105.48 111.28
CA THR A 351 55.35 -104.85 112.44
C THR A 351 56.16 -103.93 113.37
N THR A 352 55.52 -102.84 113.80
CA THR A 352 55.25 -102.60 115.23
C THR A 352 53.91 -101.89 115.39
#